data_AF-A0ABD2R6M0-F1
#
_entry.id   AF-A0ABD2R6M0-F1
#
_cell.length_a   1.000
_cell.length_b   1.000
_cell.length_c   1.000
_cell.angle_alpha   90.00
_cell.angle_beta   90.00
_cell.angle_gamma   90.00
#
_symmetry.space_group_name_H-M   'P 1'
#
loop_
_entity.id
_entity.type
_entity.pdbx_description
1 polymer ?
#
loop_
_entity_poly.entity_id
_entity_poly.type
_entity_poly.pdbx_seq_one_letter_code
_entity_poly.pdbx_strand_id
1 'polypeptide(L)'
;MMQNGITTSIKPQQVTFIVPGAENFEPTEISEFVQKAHDNLDPALLEFAWNELLEKNKSVTVQELAEVIYLEVMMSNIDCSFNDLFLSYQMIFGSAEPLETYCAHLLLSRDEVYFAVLESKGLSVYGPRTANQVDELLRRKLAKEASEKEFEELIQFLRSAKQKPPQDKPPRSSWKAEEKTWHKIESLEAFAIDSCKNDDQKKTAGMILKAMGQAKTSSAAVNLLIDIGYFPVHVNLDLLKLNLPTDHRDEILSAAESLLSTSTDLDEADRIDLTPLKVYAIDVDEADELDDALSATRLQDGRIKIWIHIADPTSLVQPGSIIDKDARRRGTSIFLPTATYPMFPERLAMEGMSLQQGKLCNAVSVSVVLRSDGRILGGKLNHQTDIYVDI
;
A
#
# COMPACT_ATOMS: atom_id res chain seq x y z
N MET A 1 -37.81 -2.26 5.87
CA MET A 1 -37.00 -2.36 4.63
C MET A 1 -37.84 -1.89 3.46
N MET A 2 -37.26 -1.05 2.59
CA MET A 2 -37.94 -0.49 1.43
C MET A 2 -37.92 -1.47 0.26
N GLN A 3 -39.09 -1.98 -0.10
CA GLN A 3 -39.41 -2.44 -1.45
C GLN A 3 -40.76 -1.80 -1.83
N ASN A 4 -40.78 -1.05 -2.93
CA ASN A 4 -41.96 -0.58 -3.67
C ASN A 4 -42.80 0.59 -3.12
N GLY A 5 -42.23 1.56 -2.38
CA GLY A 5 -42.78 2.93 -2.32
C GLY A 5 -44.24 3.13 -1.83
N ILE A 6 -44.88 2.10 -1.26
CA ILE A 6 -46.18 2.21 -0.59
C ILE A 6 -45.92 2.18 0.90
N THR A 7 -46.23 3.28 1.57
CA THR A 7 -46.17 3.41 3.03
C THR A 7 -47.29 2.56 3.64
N THR A 8 -47.05 1.27 3.85
CA THR A 8 -47.95 0.45 4.66
C THR A 8 -47.72 0.78 6.13
N SER A 9 -48.69 1.47 6.74
CA SER A 9 -48.75 1.60 8.19
C SER A 9 -48.93 0.19 8.77
N ILE A 10 -47.86 -0.36 9.32
CA ILE A 10 -47.93 -1.58 10.13
C ILE A 10 -48.71 -1.17 11.38
N LYS A 11 -49.99 -1.58 11.46
CA LYS A 11 -50.75 -1.42 12.70
C LYS A 11 -49.96 -2.11 13.81
N PRO A 12 -49.72 -1.46 14.95
CA PRO A 12 -49.06 -2.11 16.08
C PRO A 12 -49.89 -3.33 16.46
N GLN A 13 -49.38 -4.52 16.17
CA GLN A 13 -49.94 -5.75 16.67
C GLN A 13 -49.45 -5.88 18.10
N GLN A 14 -50.36 -5.67 19.06
CA GLN A 14 -50.09 -6.01 20.43
C GLN A 14 -50.05 -7.55 20.52
N VAL A 15 -48.85 -8.10 20.67
CA VAL A 15 -48.65 -9.52 20.92
C VAL A 15 -48.64 -9.71 22.42
N THR A 16 -49.74 -10.23 22.96
CA THR A 16 -49.84 -10.58 24.37
C THR A 16 -49.26 -11.97 24.56
N PHE A 17 -48.09 -12.08 25.16
CA PHE A 17 -47.50 -13.35 25.55
C PHE A 17 -48.04 -13.73 26.93
N ILE A 18 -48.78 -14.84 26.99
CA ILE A 18 -49.17 -15.44 28.27
C ILE A 18 -48.09 -16.46 28.60
N VAL A 19 -47.29 -16.18 29.64
CA VAL A 19 -46.31 -17.13 30.19
C VAL A 19 -47.05 -17.98 31.23
N PRO A 20 -47.35 -19.26 30.96
CA PRO A 20 -48.09 -20.09 31.90
C PRO A 20 -47.28 -20.28 33.19
N GLY A 21 -47.86 -19.97 34.35
CA GLY A 21 -47.25 -20.15 35.67
C GLY A 21 -46.56 -18.93 36.29
N ALA A 22 -46.51 -17.78 35.60
CA ALA A 22 -45.98 -16.54 36.17
C ALA A 22 -47.09 -15.74 36.86
N GLU A 23 -47.29 -15.95 38.16
CA GLU A 23 -48.31 -15.22 38.95
C GLU A 23 -47.82 -13.85 39.47
N ASN A 24 -46.50 -13.59 39.45
CA ASN A 24 -45.87 -12.36 39.97
C ASN A 24 -44.76 -11.84 39.02
N PHE A 25 -45.11 -11.21 37.91
CA PHE A 25 -44.14 -10.60 36.98
C PHE A 25 -44.47 -9.11 36.77
N GLU A 26 -43.56 -8.23 37.20
CA GLU A 26 -43.67 -6.78 37.00
C GLU A 26 -42.69 -6.34 35.90
N PRO A 27 -43.16 -5.80 34.75
CA PRO A 27 -42.28 -5.39 33.64
C PRO A 27 -41.20 -4.37 34.01
N THR A 28 -41.39 -3.63 35.10
CA THR A 28 -40.42 -2.67 35.64
C THR A 28 -39.14 -3.35 36.15
N GLU A 29 -39.18 -4.63 36.49
CA GLU A 29 -38.05 -5.39 37.02
C GLU A 29 -37.07 -5.87 35.95
N ILE A 30 -37.45 -5.83 34.66
CA ILE A 30 -36.64 -6.33 33.54
C ILE A 30 -35.30 -5.59 33.44
N SER A 31 -35.28 -4.26 33.59
CA SER A 31 -34.04 -3.49 33.43
C SER A 31 -33.03 -3.83 34.53
N GLU A 32 -33.51 -4.03 35.76
CA GLU A 32 -32.65 -4.43 36.88
C GLU A 32 -32.14 -5.86 36.68
N PHE A 33 -32.99 -6.78 36.24
CA PHE A 33 -32.62 -8.16 35.92
C PHE A 33 -31.55 -8.23 34.82
N VAL A 34 -31.73 -7.49 33.72
CA VAL A 34 -30.75 -7.44 32.61
C VAL A 34 -29.42 -6.85 33.07
N GLN A 35 -29.45 -5.81 33.91
CA GLN A 35 -28.22 -5.25 34.47
C GLN A 35 -27.48 -6.27 35.36
N LYS A 36 -28.20 -6.95 36.26
CA LYS A 36 -27.64 -8.04 37.09
C LYS A 36 -27.05 -9.16 36.24
N ALA A 37 -27.71 -9.52 35.14
CA ALA A 37 -27.19 -10.52 34.21
C ALA A 37 -25.89 -10.05 33.56
N HIS A 38 -25.82 -8.78 33.14
CA HIS A 38 -24.61 -8.20 32.57
C HIS A 38 -23.45 -8.14 33.56
N ASP A 39 -23.72 -7.81 34.82
CA ASP A 39 -22.70 -7.73 35.87
C ASP A 39 -22.14 -9.12 36.23
N ASN A 40 -22.93 -10.19 36.04
CA ASN A 40 -22.57 -11.58 36.31
C ASN A 40 -22.03 -12.36 35.08
N LEU A 41 -21.84 -11.70 33.93
CA LEU A 41 -21.28 -12.34 32.74
C LEU A 41 -19.76 -12.44 32.83
N ASP A 42 -19.25 -13.67 32.88
CA ASP A 42 -17.83 -13.96 32.69
C ASP A 42 -17.63 -14.91 31.51
N PRO A 43 -17.06 -14.44 30.37
CA PRO A 43 -16.76 -15.27 29.23
C PRO A 43 -15.79 -16.43 29.50
N ALA A 44 -14.94 -16.34 30.52
CA ALA A 44 -14.00 -17.41 30.88
C ALA A 44 -14.73 -18.70 31.32
N LEU A 45 -15.97 -18.58 31.81
CA LEU A 45 -16.81 -19.70 32.23
C LEU A 45 -17.13 -20.66 31.08
N LEU A 46 -17.14 -20.18 29.82
CA LEU A 46 -17.37 -21.04 28.66
C LEU A 46 -16.19 -21.99 28.40
N GLU A 47 -14.95 -21.55 28.59
CA GLU A 47 -13.78 -22.41 28.43
C GLU A 47 -13.77 -23.52 29.47
N PHE A 48 -14.12 -23.16 30.71
CA PHE A 48 -14.25 -24.12 31.81
C PHE A 48 -15.32 -25.18 31.49
N ALA A 49 -16.55 -24.74 31.22
CA ALA A 49 -17.65 -25.64 30.92
C ALA A 49 -17.38 -26.48 29.66
N TRP A 50 -16.68 -25.92 28.67
CA TRP A 50 -16.26 -26.63 27.49
C TRP A 50 -15.30 -27.78 27.79
N ASN A 51 -14.27 -27.56 28.61
CA ASN A 51 -13.32 -28.60 29.00
C ASN A 51 -14.05 -29.77 29.68
N GLU A 52 -14.91 -29.48 30.66
CA GLU A 52 -15.65 -30.49 31.40
C GLU A 52 -16.61 -31.29 30.51
N LEU A 53 -17.37 -30.61 29.65
CA LEU A 53 -18.34 -31.25 28.76
C LEU A 53 -17.67 -32.02 27.61
N LEU A 54 -16.48 -31.57 27.18
CA LEU A 54 -15.68 -32.27 26.19
C LEU A 54 -15.12 -33.59 26.76
N GLU A 55 -14.58 -33.57 27.99
CA GLU A 55 -14.13 -34.79 28.68
C GLU A 55 -15.26 -35.81 28.84
N LYS A 56 -16.46 -35.33 29.16
CA LYS A 56 -17.67 -36.16 29.34
C LYS A 56 -18.37 -36.51 28.02
N ASN A 57 -17.92 -35.96 26.88
CA ASN A 57 -18.56 -36.03 25.57
C ASN A 57 -20.08 -35.77 25.64
N LYS A 58 -20.47 -34.75 26.40
CA LYS A 58 -21.87 -34.46 26.75
C LYS A 58 -22.35 -33.18 26.06
N SER A 59 -23.49 -33.27 25.37
CA SER A 59 -24.22 -32.09 24.90
C SER A 59 -25.13 -31.54 26.01
N VAL A 60 -25.40 -30.24 25.97
CA VAL A 60 -26.17 -29.55 27.01
C VAL A 60 -27.21 -28.61 26.43
N THR A 61 -28.31 -28.46 27.15
CA THR A 61 -29.23 -27.34 27.01
C THR A 61 -28.71 -26.11 27.75
N VAL A 62 -29.32 -24.95 27.52
CA VAL A 62 -28.98 -23.71 28.24
C VAL A 62 -29.09 -23.87 29.76
N GLN A 63 -30.15 -24.56 30.22
CA GLN A 63 -30.38 -24.81 31.64
C GLN A 63 -29.31 -25.73 32.22
N GLU A 64 -28.97 -26.83 31.54
CA GLU A 64 -27.91 -27.73 31.99
C GLU A 64 -26.53 -27.06 31.97
N LEU A 65 -26.27 -26.15 31.03
CA LEU A 65 -25.03 -25.37 31.04
C LEU A 65 -24.99 -24.40 32.22
N ALA A 66 -26.10 -23.75 32.55
CA ALA A 66 -26.18 -22.90 33.74
C ALA A 66 -25.90 -23.69 35.02
N GLU A 67 -26.45 -24.90 35.14
CA GLU A 67 -26.13 -25.80 36.24
C GLU A 67 -24.63 -26.12 36.28
N VAL A 68 -24.02 -26.50 35.15
CA VAL A 68 -22.57 -26.77 35.07
C VAL A 68 -21.73 -25.57 35.51
N ILE A 69 -22.03 -24.38 34.99
CA ILE A 69 -21.26 -23.17 35.27
C ILE A 69 -21.41 -22.72 36.74
N TYR A 70 -22.64 -22.70 37.25
CA TYR A 70 -22.93 -22.05 38.54
C TYR A 70 -22.98 -22.99 39.75
N LEU A 71 -23.13 -24.31 39.54
CA LEU A 71 -22.91 -25.30 40.62
C LEU A 71 -21.45 -25.31 41.07
N GLU A 72 -20.50 -25.20 40.13
CA GLU A 72 -19.08 -25.34 40.45
C GLU A 72 -18.48 -24.06 41.06
N VAL A 73 -18.94 -22.88 40.63
CA VAL A 73 -18.59 -21.59 41.26
C VAL A 73 -19.06 -21.54 42.73
N MET A 74 -20.22 -22.13 43.04
CA MET A 74 -20.71 -22.27 44.42
C MET A 74 -19.87 -23.26 45.24
N MET A 75 -19.39 -24.35 44.64
CA MET A 75 -18.52 -25.33 45.31
C MET A 75 -17.11 -24.77 45.58
N SER A 76 -16.59 -23.88 44.74
CA SER A 76 -15.30 -23.22 44.97
C SER A 76 -15.28 -22.26 46.19
N ASN A 77 -16.46 -21.83 46.64
CA ASN A 77 -16.64 -20.95 47.81
C ASN A 77 -17.01 -21.70 49.10
N ILE A 78 -17.07 -23.04 49.07
CA ILE A 78 -17.49 -23.87 50.20
C ILE A 78 -16.45 -24.97 50.45
N ASP A 79 -15.69 -24.84 51.54
CA ASP A 79 -14.77 -25.87 52.07
C ASP A 79 -15.57 -27.05 52.67
N CYS A 80 -16.13 -27.95 51.84
CA CYS A 80 -16.84 -29.17 52.32
C CYS A 80 -16.69 -30.36 51.35
N SER A 81 -16.85 -31.58 51.88
CA SER A 81 -16.60 -32.84 51.15
C SER A 81 -17.61 -33.15 50.04
N PHE A 82 -17.09 -33.69 48.94
CA PHE A 82 -17.65 -33.79 47.59
C PHE A 82 -19.00 -34.53 47.44
N ASN A 83 -19.35 -35.48 48.33
CA ASN A 83 -20.44 -36.44 48.06
C ASN A 83 -21.78 -36.16 48.78
N ASP A 84 -21.79 -35.51 49.95
CA ASP A 84 -23.02 -35.34 50.73
C ASP A 84 -23.78 -34.04 50.41
N LEU A 85 -23.10 -33.03 49.88
CA LEU A 85 -23.71 -31.77 49.44
C LEU A 85 -24.38 -31.89 48.06
N PHE A 86 -23.81 -32.71 47.17
CA PHE A 86 -24.30 -32.89 45.81
C PHE A 86 -25.70 -33.51 45.77
N LEU A 87 -25.93 -34.57 46.56
CA LEU A 87 -27.22 -35.23 46.70
C LEU A 87 -28.27 -34.37 47.44
N SER A 88 -27.84 -33.55 48.40
CA SER A 88 -28.76 -32.66 49.12
C SER A 88 -29.16 -31.42 48.31
N TYR A 89 -28.27 -30.85 47.50
CA TYR A 89 -28.60 -29.72 46.62
C TYR A 89 -29.52 -30.14 45.47
N GLN A 90 -29.24 -31.26 44.80
CA GLN A 90 -30.12 -31.83 43.76
C GLN A 90 -31.53 -32.15 44.30
N MET A 91 -31.63 -32.48 45.59
CA MET A 91 -32.90 -32.75 46.26
C MET A 91 -33.63 -31.49 46.77
N ILE A 92 -32.93 -30.38 47.04
CA ILE A 92 -33.52 -29.18 47.67
C ILE A 92 -33.79 -28.05 46.64
N PHE A 93 -32.95 -27.89 45.61
CA PHE A 93 -32.97 -26.72 44.70
C PHE A 93 -33.05 -27.08 43.22
N GLY A 94 -33.73 -28.17 42.86
CA GLY A 94 -33.88 -28.57 41.46
C GLY A 94 -34.27 -27.40 40.54
N SER A 95 -33.38 -27.09 39.59
CA SER A 95 -33.38 -26.03 38.55
C SER A 95 -32.44 -24.85 38.82
N ALA A 96 -31.56 -24.56 37.85
CA ALA A 96 -30.79 -23.29 37.79
C ALA A 96 -31.71 -22.07 37.94
N GLU A 97 -31.25 -21.03 38.65
CA GLU A 97 -32.03 -19.82 38.82
C GLU A 97 -32.28 -19.12 37.46
N PRO A 98 -33.41 -18.40 37.28
CA PRO A 98 -33.71 -17.71 36.03
C PRO A 98 -32.59 -16.76 35.55
N LEU A 99 -31.86 -16.15 36.48
CA LEU A 99 -30.72 -15.28 36.20
C LEU A 99 -29.54 -16.04 35.59
N GLU A 100 -29.15 -17.16 36.19
CA GLU A 100 -28.05 -18.02 35.75
C GLU A 100 -28.33 -18.62 34.38
N THR A 101 -29.56 -19.11 34.18
CA THR A 101 -30.03 -19.64 32.88
C THR A 101 -29.96 -18.56 31.79
N TYR A 102 -30.32 -17.32 32.13
CA TYR A 102 -30.22 -16.20 31.20
C TYR A 102 -28.77 -15.80 30.91
N CYS A 103 -27.87 -15.82 31.90
CA CYS A 103 -26.44 -15.61 31.69
C CYS A 103 -25.83 -16.68 30.76
N ALA A 104 -26.13 -17.96 31.00
CA ALA A 104 -25.69 -19.06 30.14
C ALA A 104 -26.22 -18.91 28.71
N HIS A 105 -27.47 -18.47 28.55
CA HIS A 105 -28.03 -18.15 27.24
C HIS A 105 -27.22 -17.05 26.53
N LEU A 106 -26.92 -15.95 27.23
CA LEU A 106 -26.16 -14.84 26.67
C LEU A 106 -24.75 -15.26 26.26
N LEU A 107 -24.07 -16.06 27.09
CA LEU A 107 -22.75 -16.62 26.79
C LEU A 107 -22.79 -17.49 25.53
N LEU A 108 -23.70 -18.47 25.46
CA LEU A 108 -23.85 -19.35 24.29
C LEU A 108 -24.29 -18.60 23.03
N SER A 109 -25.14 -17.58 23.17
CA SER A 109 -25.61 -16.79 22.02
C SER A 109 -24.50 -15.97 21.36
N ARG A 110 -23.44 -15.67 22.11
CA ARG A 110 -22.26 -14.91 21.66
C ARG A 110 -21.03 -15.81 21.46
N ASP A 111 -21.15 -17.10 21.73
CA ASP A 111 -20.04 -18.02 21.57
C ASP A 111 -19.82 -18.35 20.09
N GLU A 112 -18.61 -18.05 19.64
CA GLU A 112 -18.13 -18.40 18.31
C GLU A 112 -17.01 -19.47 18.38
N VAL A 113 -16.62 -19.88 19.59
CA VAL A 113 -15.37 -20.62 19.83
C VAL A 113 -15.62 -22.01 20.40
N TYR A 114 -16.36 -22.15 21.50
CA TYR A 114 -16.37 -23.39 22.30
C TYR A 114 -17.50 -24.37 21.99
N PHE A 115 -18.73 -23.90 21.72
CA PHE A 115 -19.93 -24.71 21.51
C PHE A 115 -20.60 -24.49 20.15
N ALA A 116 -21.03 -25.58 19.52
CA ALA A 116 -21.83 -25.56 18.29
C ALA A 116 -23.28 -25.96 18.57
N VAL A 117 -24.23 -25.32 17.87
CA VAL A 117 -25.65 -25.70 17.93
C VAL A 117 -25.85 -27.02 17.17
N LEU A 118 -26.35 -28.04 17.86
CA LEU A 118 -26.63 -29.36 17.28
C LEU A 118 -28.09 -29.48 16.81
N GLU A 119 -29.03 -28.98 17.61
CA GLU A 119 -30.46 -28.99 17.31
C GLU A 119 -31.10 -27.64 17.64
N SER A 120 -32.01 -27.18 16.78
CA SER A 120 -32.71 -25.89 16.93
C SER A 120 -34.23 -25.99 16.92
N LYS A 121 -34.80 -27.20 16.77
CA LYS A 121 -36.26 -27.41 16.75
C LYS A 121 -36.80 -27.63 18.17
N GLY A 122 -36.98 -26.54 18.91
CA GLY A 122 -37.47 -26.56 20.30
C GLY A 122 -36.45 -25.94 21.24
N LEU A 123 -36.00 -26.70 22.25
CA LEU A 123 -34.84 -26.29 23.05
C LEU A 123 -33.57 -26.42 22.23
N SER A 124 -32.77 -25.36 22.15
CA SER A 124 -31.46 -25.40 21.51
C SER A 124 -30.52 -26.29 22.32
N VAL A 125 -29.95 -27.30 21.66
CA VAL A 125 -28.94 -28.20 22.24
C VAL A 125 -27.58 -27.83 21.69
N TYR A 126 -26.60 -27.69 22.58
CA TYR A 126 -25.24 -27.27 22.28
C TYR A 126 -24.28 -28.43 22.53
N GLY A 127 -23.36 -28.66 21.60
CA GLY A 127 -22.28 -29.64 21.74
C GLY A 127 -20.93 -28.94 21.85
N PRO A 128 -20.02 -29.40 22.73
CA PRO A 128 -18.66 -28.88 22.77
C PRO A 128 -17.95 -29.17 21.43
N ARG A 129 -17.27 -28.16 20.87
CA ARG A 129 -16.41 -28.35 19.71
C ARG A 129 -15.18 -29.16 20.11
N THR A 130 -14.55 -29.85 19.17
CA THR A 130 -13.30 -30.58 19.44
C THR A 130 -12.15 -29.62 19.76
N ALA A 131 -11.14 -30.07 20.52
CA ALA A 131 -9.95 -29.28 20.84
C ALA A 131 -9.29 -28.67 19.59
N ASN A 132 -9.15 -29.44 18.51
CA ASN A 132 -8.59 -28.94 17.25
C ASN A 132 -9.43 -27.81 16.62
N GLN A 133 -10.76 -27.89 16.70
CA GLN A 133 -11.65 -26.83 16.19
C GLN A 133 -11.54 -25.56 17.04
N VAL A 134 -11.50 -25.71 18.38
CA VAL A 134 -11.35 -24.58 19.31
C VAL A 134 -9.99 -23.89 19.10
N ASP A 135 -8.90 -24.65 19.02
CA ASP A 135 -7.56 -24.13 18.76
C ASP A 135 -7.50 -23.35 17.44
N GLU A 136 -8.11 -23.87 16.38
CA GLU A 136 -8.18 -23.19 15.08
C GLU A 136 -8.99 -21.89 15.16
N LEU A 137 -10.15 -21.90 15.83
CA LEU A 137 -11.00 -20.72 16.01
C LEU A 137 -10.32 -19.64 16.87
N LEU A 138 -9.66 -20.03 17.96
CA LEU A 138 -8.88 -19.12 18.80
C LEU A 138 -7.73 -18.49 18.02
N ARG A 139 -6.96 -19.27 17.24
CA ARG A 139 -5.90 -18.73 16.38
C ARG A 139 -6.45 -17.73 15.37
N ARG A 140 -7.58 -18.04 14.72
CA ARG A 140 -8.24 -17.14 13.77
C ARG A 140 -8.72 -15.85 14.44
N LYS A 141 -9.30 -15.95 15.64
CA LYS A 141 -9.76 -14.80 16.43
C LYS A 141 -8.59 -13.90 16.82
N LEU A 142 -7.53 -14.46 17.40
CA LEU A 142 -6.31 -13.71 17.76
C LEU A 142 -5.66 -13.05 16.55
N ALA A 143 -5.59 -13.74 15.41
CA ALA A 143 -5.05 -13.17 14.17
C ALA A 143 -5.93 -12.01 13.65
N LYS A 144 -7.25 -12.13 13.75
CA LYS A 144 -8.20 -11.07 13.37
C LYS A 144 -8.05 -9.84 14.29
N GLU A 145 -8.03 -10.04 15.61
CA GLU A 145 -7.86 -8.97 16.60
C GLU A 145 -6.50 -8.26 16.42
N ALA A 146 -5.43 -9.01 16.16
CA ALA A 146 -4.12 -8.45 15.85
C ALA A 146 -4.15 -7.60 14.57
N SER A 147 -4.78 -8.10 13.50
CA SER A 147 -4.93 -7.37 12.24
C SER A 147 -5.76 -6.08 12.39
N GLU A 148 -6.85 -6.12 13.17
CA GLU A 148 -7.69 -4.97 13.49
C GLU A 148 -6.92 -3.92 14.30
N LYS A 149 -6.14 -4.36 15.30
CA LYS A 149 -5.28 -3.47 16.09
C LYS A 149 -4.21 -2.80 15.22
N GLU A 150 -3.50 -3.57 14.39
CA GLU A 150 -2.52 -3.04 13.43
C GLU A 150 -3.15 -2.04 12.46
N PHE A 151 -4.40 -2.27 12.04
CA PHE A 151 -5.12 -1.32 11.19
C PHE A 151 -5.44 -0.02 11.94
N GLU A 152 -5.91 -0.08 13.19
CA GLU A 152 -6.18 1.12 13.98
C GLU A 152 -4.89 1.94 14.25
N GLU A 153 -3.78 1.26 14.55
CA GLU A 153 -2.46 1.90 14.72
C GLU A 153 -2.02 2.66 13.44
N LEU A 154 -2.20 2.05 12.26
CA LEU A 154 -1.97 2.72 10.98
C LEU A 154 -2.86 3.96 10.83
N ILE A 155 -4.16 3.85 11.11
CA ILE A 155 -5.09 4.98 10.99
C ILE A 155 -4.72 6.10 11.95
N GLN A 156 -4.32 5.78 13.19
CA GLN A 156 -3.83 6.77 14.15
C GLN A 156 -2.54 7.46 13.64
N PHE A 157 -1.62 6.69 13.05
CA PHE A 157 -0.41 7.24 12.47
C PHE A 157 -0.70 8.19 11.29
N LEU A 158 -1.63 7.81 10.40
CA LEU A 158 -2.09 8.67 9.29
C LEU A 158 -2.73 9.97 9.80
N ARG A 159 -3.58 9.90 10.82
CA ARG A 159 -4.20 11.08 11.44
C ARG A 159 -3.14 12.01 12.05
N SER A 160 -2.15 11.44 12.75
CA SER A 160 -1.03 12.19 13.32
C SER A 160 -0.21 12.89 12.23
N ALA A 161 0.19 12.16 11.19
CA ALA A 161 0.95 12.73 10.06
C ALA A 161 0.22 13.88 9.36
N LYS A 162 -1.11 13.74 9.16
CA LYS A 162 -1.95 14.78 8.55
C LYS A 162 -2.01 16.08 9.37
N GLN A 163 -1.90 16.00 10.70
CA GLN A 163 -1.93 17.16 11.58
C GLN A 163 -0.59 17.92 11.64
N LYS A 164 0.51 17.29 11.22
CA LYS A 164 1.83 17.93 11.24
C LYS A 164 1.94 19.03 10.18
N PRO A 165 2.68 20.11 10.47
CA PRO A 165 2.98 21.12 9.46
C PRO A 165 3.87 20.54 8.37
N PRO A 166 3.88 21.11 7.15
CA PRO A 166 4.55 20.51 5.98
C PRO A 166 6.01 20.07 6.19
N GLN A 167 6.79 20.85 6.94
CA GLN A 167 8.20 20.56 7.23
C GLN A 167 8.43 19.38 8.17
N ASP A 168 7.44 19.04 9.01
CA ASP A 168 7.54 17.96 10.00
C ASP A 168 6.83 16.68 9.54
N LYS A 169 6.27 16.69 8.32
CA LYS A 169 5.62 15.52 7.75
C LYS A 169 6.65 14.42 7.48
N PRO A 170 6.33 13.15 7.76
CA PRO A 170 7.23 12.04 7.56
C PRO A 170 7.59 11.90 6.06
N PRO A 171 8.88 11.74 5.72
CA PRO A 171 9.30 11.56 4.34
C PRO A 171 8.78 10.22 3.78
N ARG A 172 8.74 10.12 2.44
CA ARG A 172 8.24 8.92 1.74
C ARG A 172 8.91 7.61 2.20
N SER A 173 10.21 7.66 2.53
CA SER A 173 10.97 6.50 3.02
C SER A 173 10.48 5.97 4.36
N SER A 174 9.97 6.83 5.26
CA SER A 174 9.46 6.40 6.58
C SER A 174 8.23 5.51 6.46
N TRP A 175 7.40 5.72 5.44
CA TRP A 175 6.23 4.88 5.16
C TRP A 175 6.58 3.48 4.63
N LYS A 176 7.84 3.27 4.22
CA LYS A 176 8.37 2.01 3.67
C LYS A 176 9.14 1.18 4.71
N ALA A 177 9.32 1.68 5.93
CA ALA A 177 10.18 1.04 6.94
C ALA A 177 9.62 -0.27 7.48
N GLU A 178 8.29 -0.39 7.59
CA GLU A 178 7.61 -1.59 8.09
C GLU A 178 6.78 -2.23 6.99
N GLU A 179 7.08 -3.50 6.67
CA GLU A 179 6.53 -4.22 5.50
C GLU A 179 4.99 -4.27 5.50
N LYS A 180 4.37 -4.51 6.67
CA LYS A 180 2.91 -4.58 6.82
C LYS A 180 2.22 -3.23 6.59
N THR A 181 2.82 -2.15 7.09
CA THR A 181 2.36 -0.76 6.90
C THR A 181 2.54 -0.35 5.45
N TRP A 182 3.68 -0.74 4.85
CA TRP A 182 4.01 -0.47 3.46
C TRP A 182 2.95 -1.00 2.49
N HIS A 183 2.54 -2.28 2.59
CA HIS A 183 1.53 -2.84 1.68
C HIS A 183 0.19 -2.12 1.69
N LYS A 184 -0.23 -1.60 2.85
CA LYS A 184 -1.47 -0.82 2.99
C LYS A 184 -1.35 0.55 2.32
N ILE A 185 -0.20 1.22 2.47
CA ILE A 185 0.10 2.49 1.81
C ILE A 185 0.28 2.31 0.30
N GLU A 186 0.95 1.24 -0.14
CA GLU A 186 1.09 0.86 -1.55
C GLU A 186 -0.28 0.61 -2.19
N SER A 187 -1.20 -0.03 -1.47
CA SER A 187 -2.59 -0.20 -1.92
C SER A 187 -3.31 1.14 -2.09
N LEU A 188 -3.09 2.09 -1.18
CA LEU A 188 -3.64 3.44 -1.25
C LEU A 188 -3.04 4.25 -2.41
N GLU A 189 -1.73 4.16 -2.64
CA GLU A 189 -1.03 4.74 -3.79
C GLU A 189 -1.58 4.16 -5.10
N ALA A 190 -1.66 2.84 -5.21
CA ALA A 190 -2.18 2.18 -6.41
C ALA A 190 -3.63 2.60 -6.69
N PHE A 191 -4.45 2.80 -5.65
CA PHE A 191 -5.81 3.32 -5.80
C PHE A 191 -5.83 4.79 -6.22
N ALA A 192 -4.93 5.62 -5.68
CA ALA A 192 -4.80 7.03 -6.02
C ALA A 192 -4.45 7.26 -7.50
N ILE A 193 -3.65 6.36 -8.08
CA ILE A 193 -3.20 6.43 -9.47
C ILE A 193 -3.95 5.46 -10.40
N ASP A 194 -5.07 4.88 -9.99
CA ASP A 194 -5.87 3.95 -10.80
C ASP A 194 -5.08 2.72 -11.33
N SER A 195 -4.06 2.27 -10.60
CA SER A 195 -3.16 1.16 -10.97
C SER A 195 -3.31 -0.10 -10.11
N CYS A 196 -4.40 -0.23 -9.35
CA CYS A 196 -4.67 -1.42 -8.53
C CYS A 196 -4.61 -2.72 -9.37
N LYS A 197 -3.78 -3.67 -8.92
CA LYS A 197 -3.56 -4.97 -9.57
C LYS A 197 -4.65 -5.99 -9.26
N ASN A 198 -5.33 -5.85 -8.12
CA ASN A 198 -6.36 -6.76 -7.65
C ASN A 198 -7.43 -6.03 -6.82
N ASP A 199 -8.52 -6.74 -6.52
CA ASP A 199 -9.64 -6.19 -5.75
C ASP A 199 -9.29 -5.97 -4.27
N ASP A 200 -8.31 -6.69 -3.74
CA ASP A 200 -7.91 -6.56 -2.34
C ASP A 200 -7.17 -5.24 -2.07
N GLN A 201 -6.39 -4.74 -3.03
CA GLN A 201 -5.84 -3.38 -2.97
C GLN A 201 -6.95 -2.32 -2.94
N LYS A 202 -7.97 -2.46 -3.80
CA LYS A 202 -9.13 -1.55 -3.83
C LYS A 202 -9.90 -1.57 -2.50
N LYS A 203 -10.12 -2.77 -1.93
CA LYS A 203 -10.77 -2.92 -0.62
C LYS A 203 -9.93 -2.26 0.48
N THR A 204 -8.62 -2.50 0.50
CA THR A 204 -7.68 -1.95 1.48
C THR A 204 -7.67 -0.42 1.44
N ALA A 205 -7.48 0.18 0.26
CA ALA A 205 -7.55 1.62 0.08
C ALA A 205 -8.92 2.17 0.49
N GLY A 206 -10.01 1.50 0.10
CA GLY A 206 -11.37 1.89 0.48
C GLY A 206 -11.65 1.81 1.98
N MET A 207 -11.03 0.87 2.71
CA MET A 207 -11.10 0.77 4.16
C MET A 207 -10.34 1.93 4.82
N ILE A 208 -9.13 2.24 4.35
CA ILE A 208 -8.33 3.37 4.85
C ILE A 208 -9.09 4.69 4.65
N LEU A 209 -9.59 4.94 3.43
CA LEU A 209 -10.36 6.16 3.13
C LEU A 209 -11.60 6.28 4.02
N LYS A 210 -12.35 5.18 4.19
CA LYS A 210 -13.52 5.16 5.08
C LYS A 210 -13.15 5.49 6.52
N ALA A 211 -12.09 4.89 7.06
CA ALA A 211 -11.62 5.13 8.44
C ALA A 211 -11.06 6.55 8.64
N MET A 212 -10.56 7.18 7.57
CA MET A 212 -10.15 8.58 7.52
C MET A 212 -11.31 9.56 7.24
N GLY A 213 -12.55 9.07 7.13
CA GLY A 213 -13.73 9.91 6.85
C GLY A 213 -13.74 10.51 5.44
N GLN A 214 -13.06 9.88 4.48
CA GLN A 214 -12.96 10.32 3.09
C GLN A 214 -13.86 9.50 2.16
N ALA A 215 -14.24 10.09 1.03
CA ALA A 215 -14.95 9.38 -0.04
C ALA A 215 -14.02 8.33 -0.69
N LYS A 216 -14.59 7.21 -1.14
CA LYS A 216 -13.84 6.13 -1.82
C LYS A 216 -13.57 6.47 -3.29
N THR A 217 -12.75 7.49 -3.53
CA THR A 217 -12.41 8.00 -4.87
C THR A 217 -10.90 8.16 -5.00
N SER A 218 -10.36 8.02 -6.21
CA SER A 218 -8.93 8.16 -6.47
C SER A 218 -8.42 9.55 -6.08
N SER A 219 -9.21 10.60 -6.35
CA SER A 219 -8.89 11.98 -5.95
C SER A 219 -8.77 12.16 -4.43
N ALA A 220 -9.65 11.52 -3.64
CA ALA A 220 -9.56 11.57 -2.19
C ALA A 220 -8.31 10.83 -1.67
N ALA A 221 -7.90 9.74 -2.33
CA ALA A 221 -6.65 9.05 -2.01
C ALA A 221 -5.42 9.90 -2.33
N VAL A 222 -5.38 10.57 -3.49
CA VAL A 222 -4.30 11.52 -3.83
C VAL A 222 -4.20 12.62 -2.77
N ASN A 223 -5.32 13.26 -2.43
CA ASN A 223 -5.34 14.32 -1.43
C ASN A 223 -4.89 13.83 -0.06
N LEU A 224 -5.31 12.63 0.35
CA LEU A 224 -4.86 12.02 1.60
C LEU A 224 -3.35 11.77 1.58
N LEU A 225 -2.79 11.26 0.49
CA LEU A 225 -1.35 11.01 0.35
C LEU A 225 -0.53 12.32 0.38
N ILE A 226 -1.07 13.41 -0.18
CA ILE A 226 -0.46 14.76 -0.06
C ILE A 226 -0.57 15.27 1.39
N ASP A 227 -1.73 15.10 2.02
CA ASP A 227 -1.99 15.55 3.39
C ASP A 227 -1.06 14.89 4.41
N ILE A 228 -0.71 13.62 4.23
CA ILE A 228 0.23 12.90 5.11
C ILE A 228 1.71 13.09 4.74
N GLY A 229 1.99 13.81 3.64
CA GLY A 229 3.35 14.07 3.16
C GLY A 229 3.99 12.91 2.38
N TYR A 230 3.21 11.90 2.00
CA TYR A 230 3.69 10.81 1.15
C TYR A 230 3.94 11.30 -0.28
N PHE A 231 3.05 12.14 -0.80
CA PHE A 231 3.23 12.84 -2.06
C PHE A 231 3.53 14.32 -1.84
N PRO A 232 4.38 14.93 -2.68
CA PRO A 232 4.47 16.38 -2.75
C PRO A 232 3.16 16.97 -3.30
N VAL A 233 2.90 18.24 -2.99
CA VAL A 233 1.68 18.95 -3.44
C VAL A 233 1.52 18.93 -4.95
N HIS A 234 2.62 19.03 -5.69
CA HIS A 234 2.65 19.03 -7.15
C HIS A 234 3.14 17.68 -7.72
N VAL A 235 2.70 16.56 -7.13
CA VAL A 235 3.02 15.24 -7.65
C VAL A 235 2.50 15.06 -9.08
N ASN A 236 3.37 14.60 -9.98
CA ASN A 236 2.95 14.21 -11.31
C ASN A 236 2.44 12.76 -11.30
N LEU A 237 1.12 12.60 -11.31
CA LEU A 237 0.48 11.29 -11.24
C LEU A 237 0.74 10.46 -12.49
N ASP A 238 0.89 11.07 -13.67
CA ASP A 238 1.08 10.34 -14.92
C ASP A 238 2.44 9.63 -14.96
N LEU A 239 3.49 10.26 -14.40
CA LEU A 239 4.79 9.61 -14.22
C LEU A 239 4.68 8.35 -13.36
N LEU A 240 3.89 8.41 -12.27
CA LEU A 240 3.66 7.27 -11.39
C LEU A 240 2.81 6.19 -12.08
N LYS A 241 1.76 6.57 -12.80
CA LYS A 241 0.86 5.66 -13.53
C LYS A 241 1.61 4.86 -14.59
N LEU A 242 2.46 5.54 -15.35
CA LEU A 242 3.28 4.94 -16.40
C LEU A 242 4.54 4.27 -15.85
N ASN A 243 4.78 4.39 -14.54
CA ASN A 243 5.97 3.86 -13.85
C ASN A 243 7.27 4.32 -14.54
N LEU A 244 7.31 5.61 -14.91
CA LEU A 244 8.45 6.21 -15.59
C LEU A 244 9.58 6.48 -14.59
N PRO A 245 10.83 6.11 -14.92
CA PRO A 245 11.97 6.31 -14.03
C PRO A 245 12.30 7.79 -13.91
N THR A 246 12.11 8.36 -12.72
CA THR A 246 12.46 9.74 -12.41
C THR A 246 13.91 9.88 -11.94
N ASP A 247 14.41 8.91 -11.19
CA ASP A 247 15.72 8.97 -10.52
C ASP A 247 16.67 7.89 -11.02
N HIS A 248 17.96 8.22 -11.13
CA HIS A 248 19.00 7.22 -11.36
C HIS A 248 19.37 6.54 -10.04
N ARG A 249 19.69 5.24 -10.12
CA ARG A 249 20.16 4.49 -8.93
C ARG A 249 21.57 4.94 -8.56
N ASP A 250 21.92 4.87 -7.29
CA ASP A 250 23.23 5.30 -6.77
C ASP A 250 24.41 4.62 -7.49
N GLU A 251 24.27 3.35 -7.86
CA GLU A 251 25.28 2.62 -8.63
C GLU A 251 25.51 3.20 -10.04
N ILE A 252 24.47 3.78 -10.66
CA ILE A 252 24.55 4.45 -11.96
C ILE A 252 25.23 5.81 -11.81
N LEU A 253 24.85 6.57 -10.78
CA LEU A 253 25.47 7.85 -10.47
C LEU A 253 26.97 7.71 -10.19
N SER A 254 27.36 6.72 -9.37
CA SER A 254 28.78 6.45 -9.07
C SER A 254 29.56 5.99 -10.30
N ALA A 255 28.95 5.16 -11.16
CA ALA A 255 29.57 4.77 -12.42
C ALA A 255 29.79 5.97 -13.35
N ALA A 256 28.83 6.90 -13.40
CA ALA A 256 28.92 8.10 -14.21
C ALA A 256 30.05 9.04 -13.73
N GLU A 257 30.18 9.24 -12.41
CA GLU A 257 31.31 9.98 -11.82
C GLU A 257 32.66 9.32 -12.12
N SER A 258 32.70 7.99 -12.12
CA SER A 258 33.91 7.24 -12.45
C SER A 258 34.30 7.43 -13.92
N LEU A 259 33.33 7.45 -14.85
CA LEU A 259 33.60 7.76 -16.26
C LEU A 259 34.21 9.15 -16.41
N LEU A 260 33.62 10.18 -15.81
CA LEU A 260 34.11 11.56 -15.90
C LEU A 260 35.55 11.74 -15.35
N SER A 261 35.98 10.89 -14.42
CA SER A 261 37.30 11.01 -13.78
C SER A 261 38.38 10.11 -14.38
N THR A 262 38.02 9.01 -15.03
CA THR A 262 38.97 7.96 -15.44
C THR A 262 38.86 7.55 -16.91
N SER A 263 37.91 8.07 -17.68
CA SER A 263 37.74 7.66 -19.07
C SER A 263 38.93 8.08 -19.92
N THR A 264 39.57 7.10 -20.55
CA THR A 264 40.46 7.32 -21.70
C THR A 264 39.64 7.05 -22.95
N ASP A 265 39.68 7.98 -23.90
CA ASP A 265 39.06 7.80 -25.21
C ASP A 265 39.83 6.73 -25.99
N LEU A 266 39.17 5.62 -26.27
CA LEU A 266 39.80 4.48 -26.97
C LEU A 266 40.10 4.79 -28.43
N ASP A 267 39.40 5.77 -29.00
CA ASP A 267 39.49 6.15 -30.41
C ASP A 267 40.35 7.40 -30.63
N GLU A 268 41.00 7.93 -29.58
CA GLU A 268 41.78 9.18 -29.61
C GLU A 268 42.77 9.22 -30.80
N ALA A 269 43.44 8.10 -31.08
CA ALA A 269 44.43 8.01 -32.16
C ALA A 269 43.81 8.02 -33.57
N ASP A 270 42.54 7.64 -33.70
CA ASP A 270 41.84 7.51 -34.98
C ASP A 270 40.95 8.73 -35.29
N ARG A 271 40.83 9.69 -34.36
CA ARG A 271 40.03 10.90 -34.55
C ARG A 271 40.62 11.83 -35.60
N ILE A 272 39.74 12.41 -36.40
CA ILE A 272 40.12 13.48 -37.33
C ILE A 272 40.01 14.83 -36.60
N ASP A 273 41.13 15.52 -36.52
CA ASP A 273 41.18 16.90 -36.00
C ASP A 273 40.43 17.87 -36.93
N LEU A 274 39.31 18.39 -36.44
CA LEU A 274 38.50 19.43 -37.06
C LEU A 274 38.47 20.72 -36.22
N THR A 275 39.32 20.82 -35.19
CA THR A 275 39.47 22.00 -34.33
C THR A 275 39.76 23.32 -35.07
N PRO A 276 40.34 23.35 -36.29
CA PRO A 276 40.50 24.60 -37.04
C PRO A 276 39.20 25.16 -37.65
N LEU A 277 38.10 24.41 -37.65
CA LEU A 277 36.82 24.87 -38.16
C LEU A 277 36.12 25.78 -37.14
N LYS A 278 35.37 26.77 -37.65
CA LYS A 278 34.41 27.52 -36.83
C LYS A 278 33.13 26.72 -36.71
N VAL A 279 32.82 26.28 -35.50
CA VAL A 279 31.71 25.41 -35.16
C VAL A 279 30.72 26.19 -34.33
N TYR A 280 29.43 26.13 -34.66
CA TYR A 280 28.36 26.82 -33.95
C TYR A 280 27.32 25.83 -33.45
N ALA A 281 27.01 25.85 -32.15
CA ALA A 281 25.81 25.22 -31.60
C ALA A 281 24.69 26.26 -31.54
N ILE A 282 23.47 25.89 -31.94
CA ILE A 282 22.32 26.80 -31.96
C ILE A 282 21.18 26.13 -31.22
N ASP A 283 20.96 26.54 -29.97
CA ASP A 283 19.93 26.00 -29.09
C ASP A 283 19.24 27.14 -28.31
N VAL A 284 18.29 26.80 -27.44
CA VAL A 284 17.69 27.74 -26.48
C VAL A 284 18.68 28.11 -25.39
N ASP A 285 18.54 29.31 -24.82
CA ASP A 285 19.48 29.86 -23.84
C ASP A 285 19.63 28.99 -22.58
N GLU A 286 18.61 28.19 -22.25
CA GLU A 286 18.60 27.28 -21.10
C GLU A 286 19.14 25.86 -21.39
N ALA A 287 19.62 25.58 -22.61
CA ALA A 287 20.12 24.26 -22.98
C ALA A 287 21.56 24.04 -22.48
N ASP A 288 21.71 23.09 -21.55
CA ASP A 288 23.03 22.68 -21.02
C ASP A 288 23.60 21.43 -21.72
N GLU A 289 22.74 20.64 -22.38
CA GLU A 289 23.09 19.45 -23.18
C GLU A 289 23.03 19.84 -24.66
N LEU A 290 24.19 20.07 -25.27
CA LEU A 290 24.32 20.44 -26.68
C LEU A 290 24.70 19.20 -27.48
N ASP A 291 23.72 18.62 -28.16
CA ASP A 291 23.88 17.38 -28.92
C ASP A 291 24.48 17.59 -30.30
N ASP A 292 24.29 18.77 -30.90
CA ASP A 292 24.72 19.05 -32.26
C ASP A 292 25.31 20.45 -32.47
N ALA A 293 26.23 20.53 -33.42
CA ALA A 293 26.85 21.77 -33.86
C ALA A 293 27.17 21.75 -35.36
N LEU A 294 27.33 22.92 -35.95
CA LEU A 294 27.50 23.11 -37.39
C LEU A 294 28.74 23.92 -37.73
N SER A 295 29.50 23.47 -38.74
CA SER A 295 30.49 24.32 -39.43
C SER A 295 30.07 24.51 -40.87
N ALA A 296 30.29 25.70 -41.43
CA ALA A 296 29.99 25.98 -42.84
C ALA A 296 31.12 26.76 -43.52
N THR A 297 31.55 26.27 -44.69
CA THR A 297 32.60 26.89 -45.49
C THR A 297 32.17 26.99 -46.95
N ARG A 298 32.36 28.17 -47.55
CA ARG A 298 32.16 28.36 -48.99
C ARG A 298 33.37 27.83 -49.76
N LEU A 299 33.12 26.96 -50.73
CA LEU A 299 34.13 26.38 -51.63
C LEU A 299 34.51 27.36 -52.75
N GLN A 300 35.62 27.09 -53.43
CA GLN A 300 36.13 27.93 -54.53
C GLN A 300 35.15 28.07 -55.69
N ASP A 301 34.32 27.05 -55.93
CA ASP A 301 33.29 27.05 -56.98
C ASP A 301 31.96 27.69 -56.53
N GLY A 302 31.93 28.32 -55.36
CA GLY A 302 30.77 29.01 -54.80
C GLY A 302 29.77 28.12 -54.06
N ARG A 303 29.96 26.79 -54.07
CA ARG A 303 29.14 25.86 -53.27
C ARG A 303 29.43 25.99 -51.77
N ILE A 304 28.55 25.47 -50.93
CA ILE A 304 28.73 25.46 -49.47
C ILE A 304 29.00 24.02 -49.04
N LYS A 305 30.08 23.81 -48.28
CA LYS A 305 30.32 22.58 -47.54
C LYS A 305 29.87 22.81 -46.09
N ILE A 306 28.99 21.94 -45.61
CA ILE A 306 28.52 21.93 -44.23
C ILE A 306 29.12 20.70 -43.53
N TRP A 307 29.53 20.90 -42.30
CA TRP A 307 29.80 19.85 -41.34
C TRP A 307 28.71 19.85 -40.29
N ILE A 308 28.17 18.68 -40.01
CA ILE A 308 27.22 18.40 -38.95
C ILE A 308 28.00 17.57 -37.94
N HIS A 309 28.19 18.13 -36.75
CA HIS A 309 28.91 17.52 -35.65
C HIS A 309 27.88 17.08 -34.61
N ILE A 310 27.82 15.79 -34.32
CA ILE A 310 26.96 15.24 -33.27
C ILE A 310 27.86 14.84 -32.12
N ALA A 311 27.47 15.14 -30.88
CA ALA A 311 28.20 14.71 -29.71
C ALA A 311 28.44 13.18 -29.73
N ASP A 312 29.58 12.75 -29.19
CA ASP A 312 29.98 11.34 -29.19
C ASP A 312 29.91 10.71 -27.78
N PRO A 313 28.71 10.40 -27.25
CA PRO A 313 28.56 9.73 -25.97
C PRO A 313 29.16 8.31 -25.98
N THR A 314 29.41 7.73 -27.16
CA THR A 314 29.99 6.38 -27.29
C THR A 314 31.47 6.33 -26.90
N SER A 315 32.15 7.49 -26.92
CA SER A 315 33.50 7.65 -26.38
C SER A 315 33.57 7.38 -24.86
N LEU A 316 32.47 7.59 -24.14
CA LEU A 316 32.37 7.38 -22.68
C LEU A 316 31.60 6.10 -22.32
N VAL A 317 30.50 5.82 -23.03
CA VAL A 317 29.57 4.75 -22.68
C VAL A 317 29.74 3.55 -23.59
N GLN A 318 30.37 2.52 -23.05
CA GLN A 318 30.57 1.26 -23.75
C GLN A 318 29.28 0.42 -23.82
N PRO A 319 29.00 -0.25 -24.96
CA PRO A 319 27.89 -1.20 -25.06
C PRO A 319 27.99 -2.30 -24.00
N GLY A 320 26.86 -2.60 -23.35
CA GLY A 320 26.74 -3.58 -22.29
C GLY A 320 27.10 -3.07 -20.88
N SER A 321 27.64 -1.85 -20.76
CA SER A 321 27.93 -1.21 -19.48
C SER A 321 26.65 -0.96 -18.65
N ILE A 322 26.84 -0.67 -17.36
CA ILE A 322 25.70 -0.41 -16.47
C ILE A 322 24.92 0.86 -16.87
N ILE A 323 25.63 1.88 -17.38
CA ILE A 323 25.06 3.14 -17.85
C ILE A 323 24.30 2.92 -19.17
N ASP A 324 24.87 2.20 -20.13
CA ASP A 324 24.19 1.83 -21.37
C ASP A 324 22.89 1.05 -21.11
N LYS A 325 22.90 0.11 -20.16
CA LYS A 325 21.69 -0.63 -19.76
C LYS A 325 20.63 0.28 -19.14
N ASP A 326 21.01 1.24 -18.31
CA ASP A 326 20.08 2.21 -17.70
C ASP A 326 19.50 3.15 -18.77
N ALA A 327 20.36 3.70 -19.64
CA ALA A 327 19.94 4.56 -20.75
C ALA A 327 18.99 3.84 -21.70
N ARG A 328 19.28 2.59 -22.10
CA ARG A 328 18.34 1.77 -22.91
C ARG A 328 17.02 1.50 -22.21
N ARG A 329 17.02 1.31 -20.89
CA ARG A 329 15.80 1.11 -20.10
C ARG A 329 14.95 2.38 -20.07
N ARG A 330 15.58 3.56 -19.99
CA ARG A 330 14.93 4.88 -20.05
C ARG A 330 14.44 5.22 -21.46
N GLY A 331 15.20 4.84 -22.48
CA GLY A 331 14.88 5.01 -23.89
C GLY A 331 15.07 6.42 -24.42
N THR A 332 14.65 7.45 -23.67
CA THR A 332 14.79 8.86 -24.04
C THR A 332 14.71 9.77 -22.80
N SER A 333 15.21 11.00 -22.92
CA SER A 333 14.99 12.06 -21.93
C SER A 333 13.53 12.50 -21.97
N ILE A 334 12.90 12.70 -20.80
CA ILE A 334 11.51 13.14 -20.70
C ILE A 334 11.49 14.62 -20.33
N PHE A 335 10.98 15.45 -21.23
CA PHE A 335 10.84 16.89 -21.02
C PHE A 335 9.39 17.24 -20.67
N LEU A 336 9.15 17.69 -19.45
CA LEU A 336 7.85 18.22 -19.00
C LEU A 336 7.96 19.71 -18.68
N PRO A 337 6.85 20.46 -18.72
CA PRO A 337 6.85 21.87 -18.35
C PRO A 337 7.38 22.16 -16.93
N THR A 338 7.35 21.16 -16.03
CA THR A 338 7.75 21.31 -14.63
C THR A 338 9.13 20.73 -14.31
N ALA A 339 9.65 19.83 -15.14
CA ALA A 339 10.87 19.08 -14.87
C ALA A 339 11.37 18.33 -16.11
N THR A 340 12.67 18.10 -16.16
CA THR A 340 13.33 17.20 -17.12
C THR A 340 13.83 15.97 -16.38
N TYR A 341 13.61 14.79 -16.96
CA TYR A 341 14.17 13.53 -16.47
C TYR A 341 15.11 12.97 -17.53
N PRO A 342 16.43 13.18 -17.39
CA PRO A 342 17.38 12.87 -18.45
C PRO A 342 17.56 11.36 -18.64
N MET A 343 17.95 10.98 -19.85
CA MET A 343 18.28 9.59 -20.21
C MET A 343 19.56 9.13 -19.52
N PHE A 344 20.54 10.03 -19.40
CA PHE A 344 21.79 9.82 -18.68
C PHE A 344 21.82 10.65 -17.39
N PRO A 345 22.66 10.27 -16.41
CA PRO A 345 22.91 11.14 -15.26
C PRO A 345 23.33 12.54 -15.69
N GLU A 346 22.72 13.56 -15.10
CA GLU A 346 22.80 14.96 -15.51
C GLU A 346 24.25 15.46 -15.70
N ARG A 347 25.14 15.24 -14.71
CA ARG A 347 26.56 15.60 -14.85
C ARG A 347 27.26 14.89 -16.02
N LEU A 348 26.93 13.64 -16.28
CA LEU A 348 27.56 12.90 -17.38
C LEU A 348 27.11 13.45 -18.74
N ALA A 349 25.82 13.73 -18.88
CA ALA A 349 25.26 14.35 -20.07
C ALA A 349 25.88 15.74 -20.32
N MET A 350 25.82 16.61 -19.31
CA MET A 350 26.25 18.01 -19.44
C MET A 350 27.77 18.18 -19.51
N GLU A 351 28.56 17.45 -18.73
CA GLU A 351 30.02 17.63 -18.67
C GLU A 351 30.77 16.75 -19.66
N GLY A 352 30.32 15.51 -19.86
CA GLY A 352 31.04 14.50 -20.64
C GLY A 352 30.52 14.31 -22.06
N MET A 353 29.23 14.58 -22.30
CA MET A 353 28.57 14.26 -23.57
C MET A 353 28.07 15.50 -24.31
N SER A 354 28.25 16.71 -23.76
CA SER A 354 27.79 17.96 -24.37
C SER A 354 28.91 18.62 -25.20
N LEU A 355 28.56 19.24 -26.32
CA LEU A 355 29.46 20.04 -27.17
C LEU A 355 29.73 21.43 -26.55
N GLN A 356 30.45 21.44 -25.42
CA GLN A 356 30.67 22.63 -24.60
C GLN A 356 31.54 23.72 -25.28
N GLN A 357 31.15 24.97 -25.09
CA GLN A 357 31.88 26.12 -25.62
C GLN A 357 33.33 26.18 -25.09
N GLY A 358 34.27 26.44 -26.00
CA GLY A 358 35.67 26.70 -25.65
C GLY A 358 36.42 25.47 -25.10
N LYS A 359 35.84 24.28 -25.19
CA LYS A 359 36.47 23.01 -24.83
C LYS A 359 36.66 22.13 -26.06
N LEU A 360 37.66 21.24 -25.98
CA LEU A 360 37.83 20.17 -26.94
C LEU A 360 36.71 19.16 -26.73
N CYS A 361 35.91 18.92 -27.77
CA CYS A 361 34.77 18.02 -27.73
C CYS A 361 34.92 16.90 -28.75
N ASN A 362 34.60 15.69 -28.30
CA ASN A 362 34.53 14.51 -29.14
C ASN A 362 33.20 14.48 -29.90
N ALA A 363 33.25 14.34 -31.22
CA ALA A 363 32.06 14.33 -32.06
C ALA A 363 32.12 13.28 -33.16
N VAL A 364 30.95 12.83 -33.61
CA VAL A 364 30.75 12.10 -34.87
C VAL A 364 30.34 13.13 -35.93
N SER A 365 31.13 13.24 -37.01
CA SER A 365 30.93 14.32 -37.97
C SER A 365 30.57 13.85 -39.38
N VAL A 366 29.52 14.42 -39.94
CA VAL A 366 29.12 14.24 -41.34
C VAL A 366 29.42 15.51 -42.12
N SER A 367 30.08 15.38 -43.26
CA SER A 367 30.22 16.50 -44.19
C SER A 367 29.34 16.32 -45.42
N VAL A 368 28.68 17.39 -45.85
CA VAL A 368 27.88 17.44 -47.08
C VAL A 368 28.22 18.66 -47.91
N VAL A 369 28.17 18.54 -49.24
CA VAL A 369 28.29 19.68 -50.15
C VAL A 369 26.92 20.01 -50.71
N LEU A 370 26.49 21.24 -50.51
CA LEU A 370 25.22 21.76 -51.01
C LEU A 370 25.40 22.43 -52.37
N ARG A 371 24.42 22.23 -53.23
CA ARG A 371 24.20 23.06 -54.42
C ARG A 371 23.64 24.43 -54.02
N SER A 372 23.63 25.37 -54.97
CA SER A 372 23.05 26.70 -54.78
C SER A 372 21.54 26.69 -54.46
N ASP A 373 20.84 25.60 -54.79
CA ASP A 373 19.42 25.37 -54.49
C ASP A 373 19.20 24.58 -53.17
N GLY A 374 20.26 24.35 -52.38
CA GLY A 374 20.19 23.63 -51.10
C GLY A 374 20.17 22.10 -51.23
N ARG A 375 20.19 21.52 -52.43
CA ARG A 375 20.25 20.07 -52.61
C ARG A 375 21.62 19.52 -52.26
N ILE A 376 21.64 18.36 -51.58
CA ILE A 376 22.87 17.62 -51.27
C ILE A 376 23.43 17.02 -52.57
N LEU A 377 24.70 17.33 -52.87
CA LEU A 377 25.41 16.81 -54.04
C LEU A 377 26.20 15.54 -53.72
N GLY A 378 26.55 15.35 -52.44
CA GLY A 378 27.24 14.19 -51.92
C GLY A 378 27.60 14.40 -50.44
N GLY A 379 27.76 13.31 -49.70
CA GLY A 379 28.14 13.32 -48.29
C GLY A 379 29.31 12.38 -48.02
N LYS A 380 30.12 12.73 -47.02
CA LYS A 380 31.15 11.85 -46.44
C LYS A 380 30.91 11.81 -44.93
N LEU A 381 30.70 10.60 -44.41
CA LEU A 381 30.68 10.31 -42.98
C LEU A 381 32.13 10.17 -42.49
N ASN A 382 32.47 10.83 -41.39
CA ASN A 382 33.70 10.56 -40.64
C ASN A 382 33.28 10.11 -39.24
N HIS A 383 33.68 8.90 -38.87
CA HIS A 383 33.10 8.21 -37.73
C HIS A 383 33.48 8.82 -36.38
N GLN A 384 34.67 9.43 -36.24
CA GLN A 384 35.13 10.13 -35.03
C GLN A 384 35.98 11.36 -35.38
N THR A 385 35.73 12.46 -34.69
CA THR A 385 36.38 13.77 -34.92
C THR A 385 36.51 14.57 -33.63
N ASP A 386 37.44 15.52 -33.62
CA ASP A 386 37.64 16.49 -32.54
C ASP A 386 37.33 17.90 -33.00
N ILE A 387 36.59 18.66 -32.18
CA ILE A 387 36.16 20.03 -32.49
C ILE A 387 36.30 20.97 -31.29
N TYR A 388 36.39 22.28 -31.56
CA TYR A 388 36.08 23.33 -30.59
C TYR A 388 34.77 23.99 -30.97
N VAL A 389 33.85 24.12 -30.02
CA VAL A 389 32.54 24.76 -30.25
C VAL A 389 32.58 26.24 -29.85
N ASP A 390 32.12 27.09 -30.75
CA ASP A 390 31.74 28.48 -30.47
C ASP A 390 30.21 28.52 -30.29
N ILE A 391 29.71 29.24 -29.28
CA ILE A 391 28.27 29.50 -29.07
C ILE A 391 28.04 30.98 -29.28
#